data_AF-A0A1W2B552-F1
#
_entry.id   AF-A0A1W2B552-F1
#
_cell.length_a   1.000
_cell.length_b   1.000
_cell.length_c   1.000
_cell.angle_alpha   90.00
_cell.angle_beta   90.00
_cell.angle_gamma   90.00
#
_symmetry.space_group_name_H-M   'P 1'
#
loop_
_entity.id
_entity.type
_entity.pdbx_description
1 polymer ?
#
loop_
_entity_poly.entity_id
_entity_poly.type
_entity_poly.pdbx_seq_one_letter_code
_entity_poly.pdbx_strand_id
1 'polypeptide(L)'
;MGHERIGTLPKSERWKSIVNSISDYTDAEDTIVEIAAQTTKNVRKRFQDINTDAGVFGAFKFIITLSHFAKSDNALDRLAEEGIVLPKNFNLYDLAFCIQNYISQNEDSKEYSSFATQSIIETISDWARSHQTNQQSLFDSNDTGLEIWQQASNGAGFCELSRLFFSKFTERYLKYFLEREAASGIDNLYDRTQFNKNLETHIDRISKHAFETSKITQSFAAAWFNKYAKEKLPSNKRIKGFLSFAFQKINSELIREEIKYD
;
A
#
# COMPACT_ATOMS: atom_id res chain seq x y z
N MET A 1 19.63 4.39 -14.95
CA MET A 1 18.62 3.58 -14.21
C MET A 1 18.61 2.24 -14.92
N GLY A 2 19.39 1.29 -14.40
CA GLY A 2 19.68 0.04 -15.10
C GLY A 2 18.45 -0.82 -15.24
N HIS A 3 18.32 -1.46 -16.40
CA HIS A 3 17.39 -2.56 -16.62
C HIS A 3 17.88 -3.80 -15.86
N GLU A 4 17.82 -3.81 -14.54
CA GLU A 4 17.82 -5.09 -13.85
C GLU A 4 16.49 -5.75 -14.17
N ARG A 5 16.54 -6.75 -15.07
CA ARG A 5 15.47 -7.72 -15.22
C ARG A 5 15.44 -8.52 -13.92
N ILE A 6 14.70 -8.02 -12.94
CA ILE A 6 14.23 -8.84 -11.84
C ILE A 6 13.49 -9.99 -12.53
N GLY A 7 14.01 -11.21 -12.37
CA GLY A 7 13.35 -12.44 -12.79
C GLY A 7 11.94 -12.50 -12.18
N THR A 8 11.11 -13.44 -12.60
CA THR A 8 9.75 -13.51 -12.07
C THR A 8 9.77 -13.65 -10.56
N LEU A 9 9.09 -12.74 -9.85
CA LEU A 9 9.01 -12.79 -8.40
C LEU A 9 8.36 -14.12 -8.00
N PRO A 10 8.97 -14.88 -7.07
CA PRO A 10 8.36 -16.11 -6.60
C PRO A 10 7.04 -15.75 -5.91
N LYS A 11 5.95 -16.31 -6.43
CA LYS A 11 4.62 -16.21 -5.83
C LYS A 11 4.29 -17.53 -5.14
N SER A 12 3.74 -17.44 -3.93
CA SER A 12 3.22 -18.64 -3.26
C SER A 12 1.95 -19.15 -3.92
N GLU A 13 1.16 -18.24 -4.50
CA GLU A 13 -0.04 -18.58 -5.25
C GLU A 13 -0.34 -17.59 -6.38
N ARG A 14 -0.93 -18.09 -7.47
CA ARG A 14 -1.36 -17.29 -8.62
C ARG A 14 -2.70 -16.60 -8.35
N TRP A 15 -2.89 -15.39 -8.86
CA TRP A 15 -4.15 -14.65 -8.72
C TRP A 15 -5.39 -15.47 -9.14
N LYS A 16 -5.35 -16.09 -10.32
CA LYS A 16 -6.46 -16.90 -10.84
C LYS A 16 -6.80 -18.10 -9.93
N SER A 17 -5.79 -18.69 -9.28
CA SER A 17 -5.98 -19.79 -8.33
C SER A 17 -6.69 -19.30 -7.05
N ILE A 18 -6.30 -18.12 -6.55
CA ILE A 18 -6.96 -17.50 -5.38
C ILE A 18 -8.44 -17.24 -5.70
N VAL A 19 -8.74 -16.64 -6.86
CA VAL A 19 -10.12 -16.34 -7.27
C VAL A 19 -10.95 -17.60 -7.49
N ASN A 20 -10.36 -18.65 -8.07
CA ASN A 20 -11.00 -19.95 -8.22
C ASN A 20 -11.40 -20.53 -6.85
N SER A 21 -10.49 -20.56 -5.87
CA SER A 21 -10.81 -21.08 -4.52
C SER A 21 -11.90 -20.31 -3.78
N ILE A 22 -12.08 -19.01 -4.07
CA ILE A 22 -13.18 -18.22 -3.48
C ILE A 22 -14.54 -18.72 -4.02
N SER A 23 -14.53 -19.30 -5.22
CA SER A 23 -15.69 -19.59 -6.03
C SER A 23 -16.04 -21.08 -6.12
N ASP A 24 -15.45 -21.93 -5.27
CA ASP A 24 -15.58 -23.42 -5.28
C ASP A 24 -17.03 -23.97 -5.18
N TYR A 25 -18.06 -23.10 -5.17
CA TYR A 25 -19.49 -23.44 -5.12
C TYR A 25 -20.29 -23.02 -6.36
N THR A 26 -19.68 -22.31 -7.31
CA THR A 26 -20.35 -21.91 -8.54
C THR A 26 -19.99 -22.87 -9.67
N ASP A 27 -20.98 -23.49 -10.31
CA ASP A 27 -20.79 -24.35 -11.50
C ASP A 27 -20.35 -23.57 -12.77
N ALA A 28 -20.01 -22.27 -12.62
CA ALA A 28 -19.74 -21.33 -13.71
C ALA A 28 -18.25 -20.99 -13.83
N GLU A 29 -17.43 -21.98 -14.21
CA GLU A 29 -15.97 -21.84 -14.34
C GLU A 29 -15.57 -20.65 -15.26
N ASP A 30 -16.29 -20.45 -16.36
CA ASP A 30 -16.08 -19.32 -17.29
C ASP A 30 -16.28 -17.95 -16.62
N THR A 31 -17.29 -17.82 -15.76
CA THR A 31 -17.59 -16.59 -15.02
C THR A 31 -16.45 -16.24 -14.05
N ILE A 32 -15.83 -17.24 -13.44
CA ILE A 32 -14.75 -17.02 -12.47
C ILE A 32 -13.45 -16.58 -13.14
N VAL A 33 -13.14 -17.17 -14.30
CA VAL A 33 -12.02 -16.72 -15.14
C VAL A 33 -12.21 -15.27 -15.55
N GLU A 34 -13.44 -14.90 -15.96
CA GLU A 34 -13.76 -13.54 -16.33
C GLU A 34 -13.65 -12.57 -15.14
N ILE A 35 -14.20 -12.92 -13.97
CA ILE A 35 -14.08 -12.12 -12.74
C ILE A 35 -12.61 -11.85 -12.40
N ALA A 36 -11.76 -12.88 -12.43
CA ALA A 36 -10.35 -12.75 -12.13
C ALA A 36 -9.65 -11.78 -13.10
N ALA A 37 -9.91 -11.91 -14.40
CA ALA A 37 -9.31 -11.10 -15.45
C ALA A 37 -9.82 -9.64 -15.47
N GLN A 38 -11.12 -9.43 -15.27
CA GLN A 38 -11.69 -8.09 -15.17
C GLN A 38 -11.19 -7.36 -13.91
N THR A 39 -11.03 -8.09 -12.80
CA THR A 39 -10.47 -7.52 -11.56
C THR A 39 -9.09 -6.92 -11.80
N THR A 40 -8.15 -7.71 -12.32
CA THR A 40 -6.77 -7.25 -12.59
C THR A 40 -6.72 -6.20 -13.70
N LYS A 41 -7.58 -6.29 -14.72
CA LYS A 41 -7.72 -5.24 -15.74
C LYS A 41 -8.18 -3.91 -15.14
N ASN A 42 -9.17 -3.93 -14.25
CA ASN A 42 -9.69 -2.74 -13.60
C ASN A 42 -8.67 -2.14 -12.62
N VAL A 43 -7.99 -2.95 -11.80
CA VAL A 43 -6.89 -2.50 -10.95
C VAL A 43 -5.80 -1.82 -11.80
N ARG A 44 -5.36 -2.46 -12.89
CA ARG A 44 -4.33 -1.89 -13.77
C ARG A 44 -4.74 -0.56 -14.37
N LYS A 45 -5.98 -0.46 -14.87
CA LYS A 45 -6.53 0.78 -15.42
C LYS A 45 -6.52 1.88 -14.37
N ARG A 46 -6.91 1.59 -13.13
CA ARG A 46 -6.86 2.57 -12.04
C ARG A 46 -5.44 3.04 -11.74
N PHE A 47 -4.48 2.13 -11.72
CA PHE A 47 -3.09 2.45 -11.42
C PHE A 47 -2.38 3.30 -12.48
N GLN A 48 -2.94 3.45 -13.68
CA GLN A 48 -2.36 4.31 -14.73
C GLN A 48 -2.40 5.80 -14.36
N ASP A 49 -3.47 6.25 -13.70
CA ASP A 49 -3.69 7.65 -13.37
C ASP A 49 -3.54 7.95 -11.86
N ILE A 50 -3.40 6.91 -11.04
CA ILE A 50 -3.43 7.01 -9.57
C ILE A 50 -2.31 7.85 -8.96
N ASN A 51 -1.20 8.00 -9.68
CA ASN A 51 -0.07 8.83 -9.26
C ASN A 51 -0.39 10.34 -9.32
N THR A 52 -1.51 10.71 -9.94
CA THR A 52 -1.98 12.10 -10.00
C THR A 52 -2.94 12.46 -8.88
N ASP A 53 -3.57 11.46 -8.24
CA ASP A 53 -4.50 11.66 -7.13
C ASP A 53 -3.82 12.29 -5.92
N ALA A 54 -4.39 13.39 -5.44
CA ALA A 54 -3.82 14.14 -4.33
C ALA A 54 -3.85 13.38 -2.99
N GLY A 55 -4.80 12.48 -2.76
CA GLY A 55 -4.89 11.67 -1.54
C GLY A 55 -3.81 10.59 -1.48
N VAL A 56 -3.61 9.86 -2.58
CA VAL A 56 -2.54 8.86 -2.73
C VAL A 56 -1.16 9.54 -2.64
N PHE A 57 -1.00 10.69 -3.29
CA PHE A 57 0.20 11.50 -3.18
C PHE A 57 0.44 11.95 -1.73
N GLY A 58 -0.58 12.46 -1.06
CA GLY A 58 -0.52 12.93 0.33
C GLY A 58 -0.09 11.82 1.29
N ALA A 59 -0.72 10.64 1.19
CA ALA A 59 -0.34 9.48 1.99
C ALA A 59 1.14 9.12 1.82
N PHE A 60 1.62 9.02 0.57
CA PHE A 60 3.01 8.64 0.35
C PHE A 60 4.00 9.77 0.73
N LYS A 61 3.63 11.04 0.51
CA LYS A 61 4.41 12.19 0.98
C LYS A 61 4.54 12.16 2.50
N PHE A 62 3.48 11.79 3.22
CA PHE A 62 3.50 11.66 4.67
C PHE A 62 4.58 10.65 5.12
N ILE A 63 4.63 9.46 4.52
CA ILE A 63 5.65 8.44 4.81
C ILE A 63 7.07 8.99 4.61
N ILE A 64 7.32 9.65 3.47
CA ILE A 64 8.63 10.24 3.16
C ILE A 64 9.00 11.31 4.18
N THR A 65 8.06 12.19 4.51
CA THR A 65 8.27 13.34 5.39
C THR A 65 8.56 12.87 6.81
N LEU A 66 7.78 11.91 7.32
CA LEU A 66 8.01 11.26 8.60
C LEU A 66 9.38 10.58 8.64
N SER A 67 9.70 9.78 7.61
CA SER A 67 10.97 9.07 7.51
C SER A 67 12.17 10.03 7.42
N HIS A 68 12.04 11.14 6.71
CA HIS A 68 13.11 12.13 6.55
C HIS A 68 13.39 12.88 7.87
N PHE A 69 12.35 13.39 8.53
CA PHE A 69 12.52 14.25 9.70
C PHE A 69 12.65 13.49 11.02
N ALA A 70 12.34 12.21 11.11
CA ALA A 70 12.38 11.47 12.38
C ALA A 70 13.73 11.52 13.11
N LYS A 71 14.85 11.68 12.39
CA LYS A 71 16.21 11.85 12.95
C LYS A 71 16.70 13.29 13.06
N SER A 72 15.89 14.27 12.68
CA SER A 72 16.29 15.68 12.72
C SER A 72 16.19 16.25 14.12
N ASP A 73 17.07 17.19 14.44
CA ASP A 73 16.86 18.08 15.58
C ASP A 73 15.54 18.84 15.39
N ASN A 74 14.75 18.99 16.46
CA ASN A 74 13.42 19.61 16.41
C ASN A 74 12.47 18.94 15.38
N ALA A 75 12.53 17.61 15.27
CA ALA A 75 11.73 16.83 14.31
C ALA A 75 10.24 17.19 14.29
N LEU A 76 9.60 17.40 15.45
CA LEU A 76 8.18 17.77 15.52
C LEU A 76 7.89 19.14 14.89
N ASP A 77 8.77 20.12 15.07
CA ASP A 77 8.62 21.45 14.47
C ASP A 77 8.79 21.36 12.94
N ARG A 78 9.76 20.57 12.47
CA ARG A 78 9.97 20.29 11.04
C ARG A 78 8.79 19.57 10.39
N LEU A 79 8.19 18.62 11.10
CA LEU A 79 6.98 17.94 10.65
C LEU A 79 5.80 18.91 10.56
N ALA A 80 5.67 19.81 11.54
CA ALA A 80 4.63 20.84 11.55
C ALA A 80 4.79 21.85 10.40
N GLU A 81 6.02 22.22 10.01
CA GLU A 81 6.31 23.03 8.81
C GLU A 81 5.75 22.40 7.53
N GLU A 82 5.67 21.07 7.46
CA GLU A 82 5.10 20.32 6.34
C GLU A 82 3.61 19.96 6.52
N GLY A 83 2.96 20.47 7.57
CA GLY A 83 1.54 20.23 7.87
C GLY A 83 1.25 18.97 8.71
N ILE A 84 2.28 18.29 9.22
CA ILE A 84 2.16 17.12 10.11
C ILE A 84 2.30 17.60 11.55
N VAL A 85 1.18 17.97 12.17
CA VAL A 85 1.16 18.48 13.55
C VAL A 85 0.86 17.32 14.51
N LEU A 86 1.81 17.02 15.40
CA LEU A 86 1.71 15.95 16.39
C LEU A 86 2.01 16.49 17.80
N PRO A 87 1.31 16.02 18.85
CA PRO A 87 1.68 16.35 20.22
C PRO A 87 3.05 15.76 20.59
N LYS A 88 3.70 16.32 21.62
CA LYS A 88 5.07 15.91 22.02
C LYS A 88 5.19 14.42 22.35
N ASN A 89 4.15 13.85 22.96
CA ASN A 89 4.06 12.44 23.36
C ASN A 89 2.93 11.75 22.58
N PHE A 90 2.94 11.88 21.26
CA PHE A 90 1.91 11.28 20.41
C PHE A 90 1.98 9.75 20.43
N ASN A 91 0.82 9.11 20.37
CA ASN A 91 0.68 7.66 20.20
C ASN A 91 0.20 7.31 18.77
N LEU A 92 -0.06 6.02 18.50
CA LEU A 92 -0.55 5.58 17.18
C LEU A 92 -1.92 6.16 16.80
N TYR A 93 -2.80 6.45 17.76
CA TYR A 93 -4.09 7.08 17.48
C TYR A 93 -3.92 8.54 17.05
N ASP A 94 -3.04 9.29 17.73
CA ASP A 94 -2.70 10.65 17.33
C ASP A 94 -2.13 10.69 15.91
N LEU A 95 -1.28 9.72 15.57
CA LEU A 95 -0.70 9.59 14.25
C LEU A 95 -1.75 9.22 13.19
N ALA A 96 -2.65 8.28 13.48
CA ALA A 96 -3.75 7.91 12.60
C ALA A 96 -4.70 9.10 12.34
N PHE A 97 -5.03 9.87 13.37
CA PHE A 97 -5.84 11.08 13.26
C PHE A 97 -5.13 12.16 12.44
N CYS A 98 -3.83 12.37 12.67
CA CYS A 98 -3.01 13.31 11.91
C CYS A 98 -2.99 12.96 10.41
N ILE A 99 -2.79 11.69 10.08
CA ILE A 99 -2.82 11.17 8.71
C ILE A 99 -4.17 11.46 8.05
N GLN A 100 -5.28 11.13 8.73
CA GLN A 100 -6.61 11.32 8.18
C GLN A 100 -6.87 12.80 7.86
N ASN A 101 -6.47 13.70 8.76
CA ASN A 101 -6.59 15.14 8.54
C ASN A 101 -5.66 15.63 7.40
N TYR A 102 -4.43 15.13 7.36
CA TYR A 102 -3.46 15.49 6.33
C TYR A 102 -3.93 15.12 4.91
N ILE A 103 -4.51 13.93 4.77
CA ILE A 103 -4.99 13.43 3.47
C ILE A 103 -6.32 14.07 3.08
N SER A 104 -7.26 14.22 4.00
CA SER A 104 -8.58 14.82 3.71
C SER A 104 -8.50 16.28 3.26
N GLN A 105 -7.46 17.02 3.68
CA GLN A 105 -7.18 18.38 3.18
C GLN A 105 -6.70 18.41 1.72
N ASN A 106 -6.31 17.27 1.16
CA ASN A 106 -5.73 17.13 -0.17
C ASN A 106 -6.49 16.06 -0.99
N GLU A 107 -7.81 15.97 -0.84
CA GLU A 107 -8.64 14.94 -1.48
C GLU A 107 -9.20 15.40 -2.83
N ASP A 108 -8.86 14.68 -3.90
CA ASP A 108 -9.53 14.80 -5.21
C ASP A 108 -10.64 13.75 -5.36
N SER A 109 -10.33 12.49 -5.03
CA SER A 109 -11.25 11.35 -5.09
C SER A 109 -11.48 10.75 -3.70
N LYS A 110 -12.75 10.63 -3.30
CA LYS A 110 -13.15 10.02 -2.03
C LYS A 110 -12.74 8.57 -1.89
N GLU A 111 -12.90 7.82 -2.97
CA GLU A 111 -12.53 6.40 -3.00
C GLU A 111 -11.02 6.22 -2.83
N TYR A 112 -10.24 6.99 -3.59
CA TYR A 112 -8.78 6.84 -3.62
C TYR A 112 -8.14 7.33 -2.32
N SER A 113 -8.61 8.46 -1.81
CA SER A 113 -8.16 9.02 -0.53
C SER A 113 -8.52 8.10 0.63
N SER A 114 -9.70 7.48 0.62
CA SER A 114 -10.08 6.48 1.62
C SER A 114 -9.13 5.28 1.62
N PHE A 115 -8.86 4.69 0.44
CA PHE A 115 -7.92 3.57 0.35
C PHE A 115 -6.50 3.98 0.75
N ALA A 116 -6.03 5.13 0.27
CA ALA A 116 -4.72 5.65 0.63
C ALA A 116 -4.57 5.84 2.14
N THR A 117 -5.56 6.46 2.78
CA THR A 117 -5.61 6.72 4.23
C THR A 117 -5.58 5.43 5.03
N GLN A 118 -6.42 4.45 4.69
CA GLN A 118 -6.45 3.17 5.40
C GLN A 118 -5.13 2.40 5.19
N SER A 119 -4.59 2.40 3.98
CA SER A 119 -3.32 1.72 3.67
C SER A 119 -2.13 2.30 4.43
N ILE A 120 -2.02 3.62 4.58
CA ILE A 120 -0.93 4.23 5.35
C ILE A 120 -1.11 4.00 6.86
N ILE A 121 -2.35 4.08 7.40
CA ILE A 121 -2.61 3.82 8.83
C ILE A 121 -2.18 2.40 9.19
N GLU A 122 -2.56 1.41 8.37
CA GLU A 122 -2.13 0.03 8.58
C GLU A 122 -0.63 -0.14 8.37
N THR A 123 -0.02 0.53 7.39
CA THR A 123 1.44 0.48 7.16
C THR A 123 2.22 0.95 8.38
N ILE A 124 1.80 2.07 8.95
CA ILE A 124 2.39 2.66 10.15
C ILE A 124 2.15 1.76 11.36
N SER A 125 0.95 1.19 11.49
CA SER A 125 0.64 0.25 12.57
C SER A 125 1.47 -1.04 12.48
N ASP A 126 1.64 -1.59 11.28
CA ASP A 126 2.47 -2.78 11.02
C ASP A 126 3.95 -2.49 11.28
N TRP A 127 4.46 -1.36 10.81
CA TRP A 127 5.82 -0.91 11.07
C TRP A 127 6.09 -0.76 12.57
N ALA A 128 5.19 -0.07 13.27
CA ALA A 128 5.35 0.20 14.68
C ALA A 128 5.36 -1.10 15.48
N ARG A 129 4.49 -2.06 15.16
CA ARG A 129 4.48 -3.39 15.77
C ARG A 129 5.75 -4.20 15.48
N SER A 130 6.28 -4.15 14.26
CA SER A 130 7.47 -4.94 13.89
C SER A 130 8.78 -4.37 14.44
N HIS A 131 8.82 -3.08 14.74
CA HIS A 131 10.01 -2.38 15.24
C HIS A 131 9.92 -1.98 16.72
N GLN A 132 8.87 -2.40 17.41
CA GLN A 132 8.73 -2.24 18.85
C GLN A 132 9.70 -3.21 19.56
N THR A 133 10.64 -2.67 20.33
CA THR A 133 11.41 -3.46 21.28
C THR A 133 10.54 -3.69 22.52
N ASN A 134 10.56 -4.92 23.07
CA ASN A 134 9.68 -5.42 24.15
C ASN A 134 9.65 -4.61 25.47
N GLN A 135 10.29 -3.43 25.57
CA GLN A 135 10.34 -2.61 26.79
C GLN A 135 9.56 -1.28 26.71
N GLN A 136 9.10 -0.84 25.54
CA GLN A 136 8.34 0.40 25.39
C GLN A 136 6.96 0.06 24.81
N SER A 137 5.92 0.03 25.64
CA SER A 137 4.54 -0.02 25.16
C SER A 137 4.24 1.31 24.45
N LEU A 138 3.94 1.26 23.15
CA LEU A 138 3.49 2.42 22.34
C LEU A 138 2.21 3.09 22.86
N PHE A 139 1.53 2.44 23.81
CA PHE A 139 0.36 2.96 24.50
C PHE A 139 0.67 3.57 25.88
N ASP A 140 1.90 3.39 26.41
CA ASP A 140 2.27 3.78 27.78
C ASP A 140 3.63 4.50 27.95
N SER A 141 4.45 4.70 26.90
CA SER A 141 5.82 5.23 27.10
C SER A 141 5.93 6.76 27.05
N ASN A 142 6.58 7.33 28.07
CA ASN A 142 7.07 8.72 28.17
C ASN A 142 8.21 9.07 27.18
N ASP A 143 8.52 8.19 26.22
CA ASP A 143 9.52 8.45 25.18
C ASP A 143 8.88 9.19 24.00
N THR A 144 9.66 10.06 23.36
CA THR A 144 9.23 10.75 22.15
C THR A 144 8.86 9.68 21.12
N GLY A 145 7.59 9.61 20.69
CA GLY A 145 7.08 8.58 19.77
C GLY A 145 7.80 8.48 18.41
N LEU A 146 8.87 9.28 18.21
CA LEU A 146 9.79 9.35 17.08
C LEU A 146 10.85 8.24 17.02
N GLU A 147 11.22 7.61 18.14
CA GLU A 147 12.34 6.64 18.16
C GLU A 147 12.16 5.49 17.16
N ILE A 148 10.96 4.93 17.09
CA ILE A 148 10.62 3.86 16.14
C ILE A 148 10.69 4.35 14.69
N TRP A 149 10.39 5.62 14.44
CA TRP A 149 10.41 6.22 13.10
C TRP A 149 11.83 6.56 12.64
N GLN A 150 12.79 6.71 13.56
CA GLN A 150 14.21 6.89 13.18
C GLN A 150 14.76 5.67 12.43
N GLN A 151 14.22 4.47 12.70
CA GLN A 151 14.60 3.26 11.98
C GLN A 151 14.20 3.32 10.49
N ALA A 152 13.20 4.14 10.15
CA ALA A 152 12.77 4.40 8.79
C ALA A 152 13.62 5.46 8.04
N SER A 153 14.45 6.22 8.75
CA SER A 153 15.28 7.31 8.20
C SER A 153 16.51 6.86 7.41
N ASN A 154 16.44 5.69 6.77
CA ASN A 154 17.49 5.15 5.91
C ASN A 154 16.87 4.35 4.76
N GLY A 155 17.66 4.03 3.74
CA GLY A 155 17.16 3.32 2.56
C GLY A 155 16.51 1.97 2.86
N ALA A 156 16.98 1.22 3.87
CA ALA A 156 16.40 -0.08 4.22
C ALA A 156 15.02 0.07 4.88
N GLY A 157 14.92 0.93 5.91
CA GLY A 157 13.65 1.17 6.59
C GLY A 157 12.60 1.81 5.69
N PHE A 158 12.98 2.79 4.87
CA PHE A 158 12.06 3.36 3.88
C PHE A 158 11.60 2.34 2.83
N CYS A 159 12.49 1.44 2.41
CA CYS A 159 12.15 0.37 1.46
C CYS A 159 11.08 -0.56 2.01
N GLU A 160 11.17 -0.91 3.30
CA GLU A 160 10.15 -1.69 3.98
C GLU A 160 8.83 -0.93 4.12
N LEU A 161 8.83 0.31 4.61
CA LEU A 161 7.62 1.14 4.69
C LEU A 161 6.93 1.30 3.32
N SER A 162 7.72 1.58 2.28
CA SER A 162 7.20 1.70 0.93
C SER A 162 6.55 0.41 0.46
N ARG A 163 7.18 -0.75 0.71
CA ARG A 163 6.61 -2.04 0.35
C ARG A 163 5.30 -2.31 1.09
N LEU A 164 5.27 -2.07 2.40
CA LEU A 164 4.05 -2.23 3.21
C LEU A 164 2.92 -1.36 2.65
N PHE A 165 3.19 -0.08 2.37
CA PHE A 165 2.21 0.82 1.78
C PHE A 165 1.66 0.29 0.45
N PHE A 166 2.53 -0.02 -0.51
CA PHE A 166 2.08 -0.53 -1.81
C PHE A 166 1.38 -1.89 -1.70
N SER A 167 1.77 -2.74 -0.75
CA SER A 167 1.09 -4.00 -0.46
C SER A 167 -0.35 -3.76 -0.02
N LYS A 168 -0.55 -2.98 1.06
CA LYS A 168 -1.88 -2.69 1.61
C LYS A 168 -2.76 -1.97 0.60
N PHE A 169 -2.17 -1.08 -0.18
CA PHE A 169 -2.88 -0.36 -1.22
C PHE A 169 -3.33 -1.28 -2.35
N THR A 170 -2.44 -2.15 -2.84
CA THR A 170 -2.76 -3.11 -3.90
C THR A 170 -3.81 -4.12 -3.44
N GLU A 171 -3.70 -4.62 -2.22
CA GLU A 171 -4.66 -5.52 -1.59
C GLU A 171 -6.08 -4.94 -1.59
N ARG A 172 -6.24 -3.69 -1.17
CA ARG A 172 -7.56 -3.02 -1.14
C ARG A 172 -8.18 -2.91 -2.51
N TYR A 173 -7.39 -2.54 -3.52
CA TYR A 173 -7.87 -2.44 -4.89
C TYR A 173 -8.25 -3.81 -5.45
N LEU A 174 -7.47 -4.86 -5.18
CA LEU A 174 -7.82 -6.22 -5.58
C LEU A 174 -9.13 -6.65 -4.92
N LYS A 175 -9.28 -6.45 -3.61
CA LYS A 175 -10.52 -6.78 -2.88
C LYS A 175 -11.73 -6.02 -3.45
N TYR A 176 -11.62 -4.69 -3.57
CA TYR A 176 -12.71 -3.84 -4.06
C TYR A 176 -13.18 -4.24 -5.46
N PHE A 177 -12.24 -4.42 -6.41
CA PHE A 177 -12.63 -4.81 -7.76
C PHE A 177 -13.13 -6.25 -7.81
N LEU A 178 -12.59 -7.16 -7.01
CA LEU A 178 -13.09 -8.53 -6.96
C LEU A 178 -14.56 -8.58 -6.48
N GLU A 179 -14.90 -7.84 -5.42
CA GLU A 179 -16.29 -7.72 -4.95
C GLU A 179 -17.20 -7.11 -6.02
N ARG A 180 -16.70 -6.09 -6.71
CA ARG A 180 -17.44 -5.39 -7.77
C ARG A 180 -17.70 -6.29 -8.98
N GLU A 181 -16.69 -7.01 -9.45
CA GLU A 181 -16.82 -7.92 -10.59
C GLU A 181 -17.70 -9.12 -10.22
N ALA A 182 -17.56 -9.69 -9.02
CA ALA A 182 -18.44 -10.76 -8.55
C ALA A 182 -19.90 -10.29 -8.44
N ALA A 183 -20.14 -9.07 -7.96
CA ALA A 183 -21.48 -8.49 -7.92
C ALA A 183 -22.09 -8.25 -9.31
N SER A 184 -21.27 -8.10 -10.35
CA SER A 184 -21.71 -7.90 -11.73
C SER A 184 -21.84 -9.21 -12.52
N GLY A 185 -21.05 -10.23 -12.19
CA GLY A 185 -21.00 -11.50 -12.91
C GLY A 185 -21.85 -12.62 -12.30
N ILE A 186 -22.27 -12.48 -11.04
CA ILE A 186 -23.10 -13.48 -10.35
C ILE A 186 -24.56 -13.00 -10.33
N ASP A 187 -25.42 -13.68 -11.09
CA ASP A 187 -26.81 -13.28 -11.33
C ASP A 187 -27.79 -13.62 -10.20
N ASN A 188 -27.36 -14.39 -9.18
CA ASN A 188 -28.24 -14.78 -8.07
C ASN A 188 -27.69 -14.38 -6.69
N LEU A 189 -28.61 -14.05 -5.78
CA LEU A 189 -28.29 -13.48 -4.47
C LEU A 189 -27.64 -14.50 -3.51
N TYR A 190 -27.95 -15.79 -3.66
CA TYR A 190 -27.38 -16.85 -2.83
C TYR A 190 -25.89 -17.01 -3.11
N ASP A 191 -25.51 -17.21 -4.37
CA ASP A 191 -24.11 -17.38 -4.78
C ASP A 191 -23.29 -16.13 -4.51
N ARG A 192 -23.86 -14.93 -4.72
CA ARG A 192 -23.19 -13.67 -4.37
C ARG A 192 -22.91 -13.56 -2.88
N THR A 193 -23.87 -13.97 -2.04
CA THR A 193 -23.70 -13.95 -0.59
C THR A 193 -22.63 -14.96 -0.15
N GLN A 194 -22.60 -16.14 -0.75
CA GLN A 194 -21.57 -17.15 -0.46
C GLN A 194 -20.19 -16.71 -0.94
N PHE A 195 -20.08 -16.15 -2.15
CA PHE A 195 -18.84 -15.59 -2.66
C PHE A 195 -18.26 -14.55 -1.70
N ASN A 196 -19.07 -13.60 -1.23
CA ASN A 196 -18.61 -12.58 -0.29
C ASN A 196 -18.16 -13.17 1.05
N LYS A 197 -18.84 -14.20 1.57
CA LYS A 197 -18.40 -14.90 2.79
C LYS A 197 -17.06 -15.61 2.57
N ASN A 198 -16.87 -16.24 1.41
CA ASN A 198 -15.62 -16.92 1.06
C ASN A 198 -14.50 -15.93 0.81
N LEU A 199 -14.79 -14.78 0.21
CA LEU A 199 -13.81 -13.72 0.03
C LEU A 199 -13.20 -13.33 1.37
N GLU A 200 -14.01 -13.15 2.41
CA GLU A 200 -13.54 -12.83 3.76
C GLU A 200 -12.61 -13.92 4.34
N THR A 201 -12.89 -15.21 4.08
CA THR A 201 -12.01 -16.31 4.53
C THR A 201 -10.71 -16.41 3.73
N HIS A 202 -10.63 -15.73 2.57
CA HIS A 202 -9.48 -15.74 1.66
C HIS A 202 -8.67 -14.44 1.69
N ILE A 203 -9.03 -13.47 2.53
CA ILE A 203 -8.33 -12.18 2.61
C ILE A 203 -6.83 -12.35 2.78
N ASP A 204 -6.39 -13.23 3.69
CA ASP A 204 -4.96 -13.47 3.93
C ASP A 204 -4.19 -13.89 2.67
N ARG A 205 -4.82 -14.66 1.77
CA ARG A 205 -4.22 -15.08 0.49
C ARG A 205 -4.08 -13.89 -0.46
N ILE A 206 -5.08 -13.01 -0.50
CA ILE A 206 -5.05 -11.76 -1.29
C ILE A 206 -3.99 -10.80 -0.74
N SER A 207 -3.95 -10.60 0.59
CA SER A 207 -2.96 -9.76 1.27
C SER A 207 -1.54 -10.26 0.99
N LYS A 208 -1.32 -11.59 1.10
CA LYS A 208 -0.03 -12.22 0.79
C LYS A 208 0.35 -12.03 -0.68
N HIS A 209 -0.59 -12.23 -1.60
CA HIS A 209 -0.37 -12.01 -3.02
C HIS A 209 0.05 -10.56 -3.32
N ALA A 210 -0.65 -9.57 -2.75
CA ALA A 210 -0.30 -8.16 -2.88
C ALA A 210 1.07 -7.82 -2.27
N PHE A 211 1.41 -8.45 -1.14
CA PHE A 211 2.72 -8.31 -0.48
C PHE A 211 3.88 -8.88 -1.29
N GLU A 212 3.63 -9.98 -2.00
CA GLU A 212 4.60 -10.56 -2.93
C GLU A 212 4.72 -9.72 -4.20
N THR A 213 3.62 -9.17 -4.73
CA THR A 213 3.64 -8.24 -5.89
C THR A 213 4.42 -6.97 -5.58
N SER A 214 4.17 -6.37 -4.41
CA SER A 214 4.82 -5.12 -3.99
C SER A 214 6.34 -5.27 -3.79
N LYS A 215 6.87 -6.50 -3.70
CA LYS A 215 8.31 -6.76 -3.62
C LYS A 215 9.08 -6.15 -4.80
N ILE A 216 8.45 -5.99 -5.96
CA ILE A 216 9.07 -5.34 -7.12
C ILE A 216 9.59 -3.93 -6.80
N THR A 217 8.94 -3.22 -5.88
CA THR A 217 9.30 -1.84 -5.53
C THR A 217 10.57 -1.77 -4.67
N GLN A 218 10.90 -2.85 -3.95
CA GLN A 218 12.10 -2.88 -3.10
C GLN A 218 13.39 -2.68 -3.88
N SER A 219 13.43 -3.16 -5.13
CA SER A 219 14.60 -3.10 -6.00
C SER A 219 15.11 -1.67 -6.25
N PHE A 220 14.24 -0.67 -6.13
CA PHE A 220 14.61 0.73 -6.36
C PHE A 220 14.27 1.67 -5.21
N ALA A 221 13.43 1.28 -4.24
CA ALA A 221 13.00 2.15 -3.14
C ALA A 221 14.16 2.64 -2.28
N ALA A 222 15.05 1.73 -1.83
CA ALA A 222 16.19 2.07 -1.00
C ALA A 222 17.17 3.03 -1.71
N ALA A 223 17.50 2.72 -2.97
CA ALA A 223 18.39 3.54 -3.78
C ALA A 223 17.80 4.93 -4.05
N TRP A 224 16.48 5.01 -4.30
CA TRP A 224 15.79 6.27 -4.49
C TRP A 224 15.83 7.14 -3.23
N PHE A 225 15.56 6.56 -2.05
CA PHE A 225 15.58 7.29 -0.78
C PHE A 225 16.98 7.84 -0.48
N ASN A 226 17.99 6.97 -0.54
CA ASN A 226 19.38 7.37 -0.29
C ASN A 226 19.84 8.50 -1.23
N LYS A 227 19.36 8.50 -2.48
CA LYS A 227 19.73 9.52 -3.47
C LYS A 227 18.98 10.83 -3.31
N TYR A 228 17.71 10.80 -2.91
CA TYR A 228 16.82 11.96 -3.06
C TYR A 228 16.14 12.44 -1.79
N ALA A 229 16.03 11.60 -0.75
CA ALA A 229 15.27 11.89 0.46
C ALA A 229 16.10 11.81 1.74
N LYS A 230 17.32 11.26 1.69
CA LYS A 230 18.18 11.16 2.88
C LYS A 230 18.63 12.52 3.42
N GLU A 231 19.19 13.37 2.56
CA GLU A 231 19.79 14.64 2.97
C GLU A 231 18.82 15.82 2.93
N LYS A 232 17.74 15.72 2.13
CA LYS A 232 16.74 16.77 1.99
C LYS A 232 15.40 16.19 1.60
N LEU A 233 14.32 16.85 2.01
CA LEU A 233 12.98 16.50 1.55
C LEU A 233 12.88 16.65 0.02
N PRO A 234 12.46 15.61 -0.72
CA PRO A 234 12.35 15.66 -2.18
C PRO A 234 11.16 16.51 -2.60
N SER A 235 11.26 17.16 -3.76
CA SER A 235 10.16 17.96 -4.31
C SER A 235 8.95 17.10 -4.71
N ASN A 236 7.75 17.69 -4.70
CA ASN A 236 6.51 17.01 -5.09
C ASN A 236 6.63 16.32 -6.46
N LYS A 237 7.25 16.96 -7.45
CA LYS A 237 7.49 16.36 -8.78
C LYS A 237 8.29 15.06 -8.69
N ARG A 238 9.27 15.00 -7.79
CA ARG A 238 10.13 13.82 -7.62
C ARG A 238 9.41 12.69 -6.89
N ILE A 239 8.60 13.02 -5.88
CA ILE A 239 7.74 12.07 -5.18
C ILE A 239 6.70 11.48 -6.13
N LYS A 240 6.00 12.32 -6.92
CA LYS A 240 5.05 11.87 -7.95
C LYS A 240 5.72 10.96 -8.99
N GLY A 241 6.96 11.27 -9.39
CA GLY A 241 7.74 10.43 -10.29
C GLY A 241 8.05 9.04 -9.70
N PHE A 242 8.34 8.97 -8.40
CA PHE A 242 8.52 7.68 -7.72
C PHE A 242 7.23 6.88 -7.67
N LEU A 243 6.12 7.50 -7.25
CA LEU A 243 4.81 6.86 -7.20
C LEU A 243 4.40 6.30 -8.56
N SER A 244 4.49 7.12 -9.61
CA SER A 244 4.19 6.71 -10.99
C SER A 244 5.01 5.49 -11.41
N PHE A 245 6.32 5.51 -11.16
CA PHE A 245 7.19 4.39 -11.48
C PHE A 245 6.85 3.14 -10.67
N ALA A 246 6.53 3.28 -9.38
CA ALA A 246 6.17 2.15 -8.52
C ALA A 246 4.86 1.48 -8.97
N PHE A 247 3.80 2.26 -9.23
CA PHE A 247 2.55 1.72 -9.74
C PHE A 247 2.70 1.11 -11.14
N GLN A 248 3.53 1.70 -12.01
CA GLN A 248 3.86 1.09 -13.30
C GLN A 248 4.53 -0.29 -13.14
N LYS A 249 5.42 -0.43 -12.16
CA LYS A 249 6.09 -1.72 -11.87
C LYS A 249 5.13 -2.76 -11.29
N ILE A 250 4.28 -2.36 -10.37
CA ILE A 250 3.23 -3.23 -9.82
C ILE A 250 2.28 -3.69 -10.94
N ASN A 251 1.83 -2.77 -11.80
CA ASN A 251 1.04 -3.11 -12.98
C ASN A 251 1.73 -4.10 -13.90
N SER A 252 3.03 -3.91 -14.14
CA SER A 252 3.80 -4.82 -14.99
C SER A 252 3.88 -6.23 -14.40
N GLU A 253 3.96 -6.36 -13.07
CA GLU A 253 3.94 -7.66 -12.40
C GLU A 253 2.56 -8.33 -12.49
N LEU A 254 1.47 -7.58 -12.28
CA LEU A 254 0.10 -8.11 -12.46
C LEU A 254 -0.13 -8.60 -13.90
N ILE A 255 0.39 -7.88 -14.92
CA ILE A 255 0.31 -8.29 -16.33
C ILE A 255 1.07 -9.59 -16.59
N ARG A 256 2.28 -9.73 -16.02
CA ARG A 256 3.13 -10.91 -16.24
C ARG A 256 2.47 -12.19 -15.75
N GLU A 257 1.63 -12.09 -14.73
CA GLU A 257 0.88 -13.23 -14.20
C GLU A 257 -0.25 -13.68 -15.14
N GLU A 258 -0.88 -12.75 -15.87
CA GLU A 258 -1.88 -13.07 -16.90
C GLU A 258 -1.23 -13.67 -18.15
N ILE A 259 -0.21 -13.00 -18.71
CA ILE A 259 0.36 -13.35 -20.04
C ILE A 259 1.08 -14.70 -20.06
N LYS A 260 1.57 -15.20 -18.92
CA LYS A 260 2.31 -16.46 -18.91
C LYS A 260 1.48 -17.68 -19.37
N TYR A 261 0.18 -17.53 -19.60
CA TYR A 261 -0.73 -18.63 -19.93
C TYR A 261 -1.91 -18.27 -20.87
N ASP A 262 -1.70 -17.36 -21.83
CA ASP A 262 -2.30 -17.52 -23.18
C ASP A 262 -1.33 -18.36 -24.05
#